data_AF-A0A3D4IJ55-F1
#
_entry.id   AF-A0A3D4IJ55-F1
#
_cell.length_a   1.000
_cell.length_b   1.000
_cell.length_c   1.000
_cell.angle_alpha   90.00
_cell.angle_beta   90.00
_cell.angle_gamma   90.00
#
_symmetry.space_group_name_H-M   'P 1'
#
loop_
_entity.id
_entity.type
_entity.pdbx_description
1 polymer ?
#
loop_
_entity_poly.entity_id
_entity_poly.type
_entity_poly.pdbx_seq_one_letter_code
_entity_poly.pdbx_strand_id
1 'polypeptide(L)'
;MWASKTYFFMDSSRLLSALSLVVLVALSSVGTSSAAVVVTNRSVDGLVMEMPGPKPMPISRAKAMLRTMPDKWRGVPYRFGGTSRRGIDCSAFVQQVMQDVFDVSVPRNTSGQSGAGERVSKGQLQPGDLILFSSRYSSSGRHVGIYVGDNEFLHISSTRNRVVIANLDSYGNSPGLRFSQARRIVKLDADEPSFELPAETNPLAIPMIATKTMQRVVLAGSIAF
;
A
#
# COMPACT_ATOMS: atom_id res chain seq x y z
N MET A 1 -66.15 41.91 -41.02
CA MET A 1 -64.83 41.88 -40.36
C MET A 1 -63.95 40.90 -41.10
N TRP A 2 -63.05 41.45 -41.93
CA TRP A 2 -61.92 40.80 -42.61
C TRP A 2 -60.84 40.44 -41.54
N ALA A 3 -59.76 39.66 -41.72
CA ALA A 3 -58.99 39.14 -42.86
C ALA A 3 -58.07 37.99 -42.33
N SER A 4 -57.90 36.86 -43.03
CA SER A 4 -56.69 36.42 -43.77
C SER A 4 -55.33 36.54 -43.03
N LYS A 5 -54.60 35.45 -42.70
CA LYS A 5 -53.77 34.52 -43.52
C LYS A 5 -52.27 34.86 -43.41
N THR A 6 -51.41 33.83 -43.42
CA THR A 6 -49.96 33.79 -43.80
C THR A 6 -48.89 34.29 -42.79
N TYR A 7 -47.65 33.78 -42.68
CA TYR A 7 -46.86 32.68 -43.29
C TYR A 7 -45.68 32.33 -42.35
N PHE A 8 -45.23 31.06 -42.43
CA PHE A 8 -43.85 30.53 -42.43
C PHE A 8 -42.68 31.37 -41.90
N PHE A 9 -41.81 30.73 -41.08
CA PHE A 9 -40.41 30.43 -41.45
C PHE A 9 -39.84 29.38 -40.48
N MET A 10 -39.82 28.12 -40.91
CA MET A 10 -38.94 27.11 -40.34
C MET A 10 -38.14 26.56 -41.51
N ASP A 11 -36.83 26.81 -41.46
CA ASP A 11 -35.90 26.53 -42.55
C ASP A 11 -35.78 25.02 -42.79
N SER A 12 -35.71 24.69 -44.06
CA SER A 12 -35.84 23.38 -44.67
C SER A 12 -34.59 23.12 -45.50
N SER A 13 -33.66 22.34 -44.96
CA SER A 13 -32.70 21.52 -45.73
C SER A 13 -31.97 20.65 -44.69
N ARG A 14 -31.92 19.32 -44.72
CA ARG A 14 -31.89 18.35 -45.81
C ARG A 14 -32.48 17.04 -45.26
N LEU A 15 -33.71 16.69 -45.62
CA LEU A 15 -34.04 15.76 -46.70
C LEU A 15 -33.28 14.43 -46.67
N LEU A 16 -34.06 13.43 -46.28
CA LEU A 16 -33.95 11.99 -46.41
C LEU A 16 -33.53 11.51 -47.81
N SER A 17 -32.73 10.44 -47.85
CA SER A 17 -32.83 9.37 -48.87
C SER A 17 -31.95 8.20 -48.38
N ALA A 18 -32.52 7.17 -47.77
CA ALA A 18 -33.19 6.03 -48.40
C ALA A 18 -32.20 4.89 -48.74
N LEU A 19 -32.62 3.69 -48.31
CA LEU A 19 -32.08 2.37 -48.56
C LEU A 19 -31.56 2.17 -50.00
N SER A 20 -30.50 1.38 -50.17
CA SER A 20 -30.60 -0.02 -50.66
C SER A 20 -29.36 -0.48 -51.44
N LEU A 21 -29.12 -1.78 -51.29
CA LEU A 21 -28.53 -2.71 -52.26
C LEU A 21 -27.00 -2.89 -52.34
N VAL A 22 -26.61 -4.04 -51.80
CA VAL A 22 -25.53 -4.94 -52.21
C VAL A 22 -25.39 -5.02 -53.75
N VAL A 23 -24.17 -4.84 -54.27
CA VAL A 23 -23.73 -5.44 -55.55
C VAL A 23 -22.32 -6.01 -55.37
N LEU A 24 -22.20 -7.29 -55.71
CA LEU A 24 -21.02 -8.14 -55.68
C LEU A 24 -20.32 -8.16 -57.06
N VAL A 25 -18.98 -8.31 -57.03
CA VAL A 25 -18.14 -9.12 -57.97
C VAL A 25 -17.53 -8.45 -59.24
N ALA A 26 -16.23 -8.11 -59.10
CA ALA A 26 -15.06 -8.77 -59.73
C ALA A 26 -14.24 -8.13 -60.89
N LEU A 27 -12.93 -8.44 -60.76
CA LEU A 27 -11.84 -8.55 -61.75
C LEU A 27 -11.13 -7.28 -62.24
N SER A 28 -9.91 -7.06 -61.75
CA SER A 28 -8.70 -7.32 -62.56
C SER A 28 -7.41 -7.08 -61.76
N SER A 29 -6.49 -8.02 -61.94
CA SER A 29 -5.16 -8.12 -61.36
C SER A 29 -4.16 -7.16 -62.02
N VAL A 30 -3.42 -6.38 -61.22
CA VAL A 30 -2.01 -6.08 -61.48
C VAL A 30 -1.30 -6.06 -60.13
N GLY A 31 -0.35 -6.99 -59.99
CA GLY A 31 0.49 -7.10 -58.81
C GLY A 31 1.58 -6.03 -58.80
N THR A 32 1.85 -5.51 -57.61
CA THR A 32 3.16 -4.99 -57.24
C THR A 32 3.53 -5.65 -55.93
N SER A 33 4.52 -6.54 -56.02
CA SER A 33 5.08 -7.29 -54.91
C SER A 33 5.53 -6.37 -53.79
N SER A 34 4.87 -6.44 -52.63
CA SER A 34 5.51 -6.10 -51.36
C SER A 34 5.68 -7.41 -50.62
N ALA A 35 6.94 -7.85 -50.50
CA ALA A 35 7.31 -8.97 -49.66
C ALA A 35 6.76 -8.70 -48.25
N ALA A 36 5.78 -9.49 -47.82
CA ALA A 36 5.42 -9.53 -46.41
C ALA A 36 6.66 -10.04 -45.67
N VAL A 37 7.31 -9.16 -44.93
CA VAL A 37 8.30 -9.57 -43.93
C VAL A 37 7.53 -10.38 -42.89
N VAL A 38 7.57 -11.70 -43.02
CA VAL A 38 7.14 -12.61 -41.97
C VAL A 38 8.18 -12.46 -40.85
N VAL A 39 7.92 -11.54 -39.94
CA VAL A 39 8.61 -11.51 -38.65
C VAL A 39 8.13 -12.75 -37.90
N THR A 40 8.87 -13.85 -38.06
CA THR A 40 8.67 -15.02 -37.21
C THR A 40 9.01 -14.58 -35.80
N ASN A 41 7.99 -14.49 -34.95
CA ASN A 41 8.17 -14.24 -33.52
C ASN A 41 8.90 -15.47 -32.96
N ARG A 42 10.22 -15.37 -32.88
CA ARG A 42 11.03 -16.39 -32.20
C ARG A 42 10.76 -16.21 -30.71
N SER A 43 10.12 -17.21 -30.14
CA SER A 43 9.98 -17.38 -28.69
C SER A 43 11.35 -17.21 -28.05
N VAL A 44 11.56 -16.10 -27.35
CA VAL A 44 12.53 -16.05 -26.26
C VAL A 44 11.79 -16.59 -25.04
N ASP A 45 11.76 -17.92 -24.96
CA ASP A 45 11.51 -18.58 -23.69
C ASP A 45 12.64 -18.16 -22.73
N GLY A 46 12.26 -17.42 -21.69
CA GLY A 46 13.13 -17.13 -20.55
C GLY A 46 13.93 -15.83 -20.63
N LEU A 47 13.29 -14.70 -20.31
CA LEU A 47 13.72 -13.73 -19.28
C LEU A 47 12.73 -12.56 -19.25
N VAL A 48 11.51 -12.80 -18.77
CA VAL A 48 10.76 -11.70 -18.15
C VAL A 48 11.41 -11.55 -16.78
N MET A 49 12.39 -10.66 -16.64
CA MET A 49 12.77 -10.21 -15.30
C MET A 49 11.56 -9.48 -14.74
N GLU A 50 10.76 -10.19 -13.96
CA GLU A 50 9.75 -9.59 -13.11
C GLU A 50 10.48 -8.59 -12.23
N MET A 51 10.33 -7.28 -12.52
CA MET A 51 10.87 -6.25 -11.64
C MET A 51 10.25 -6.52 -10.27
N PRO A 52 11.05 -6.77 -9.22
CA PRO A 52 10.48 -7.00 -7.91
C PRO A 52 9.62 -5.79 -7.59
N GLY A 53 8.32 -6.02 -7.41
CA GLY A 53 7.41 -4.99 -6.94
C GLY A 53 7.98 -4.37 -5.65
N PRO A 54 7.56 -3.15 -5.28
CA PRO A 54 8.07 -2.50 -4.08
C PRO A 54 7.98 -3.47 -2.90
N LYS A 55 9.13 -3.82 -2.31
CA LYS A 55 9.19 -4.74 -1.16
C LYS A 55 8.24 -4.18 -0.09
N PRO A 56 7.33 -4.99 0.48
CA PRO A 56 6.40 -4.50 1.47
C PRO A 56 7.14 -3.83 2.63
N MET A 57 6.51 -2.80 3.20
CA MET A 57 7.14 -2.00 4.24
C MET A 57 7.38 -2.85 5.50
N PRO A 58 8.60 -2.86 6.08
CA PRO A 58 8.85 -3.52 7.36
C PRO A 58 8.06 -2.88 8.52
N ILE A 59 7.63 -3.69 9.48
CA ILE A 59 6.88 -3.24 10.68
C ILE A 59 7.62 -2.12 11.42
N SER A 60 8.93 -2.25 11.64
CA SER A 60 9.76 -1.24 12.29
C SER A 60 9.73 0.11 11.57
N ARG A 61 9.77 0.09 10.23
CA ARG A 61 9.71 1.29 9.39
C ARG A 61 8.34 1.96 9.47
N ALA A 62 7.26 1.19 9.37
CA ALA A 62 5.89 1.69 9.51
C ALA A 62 5.70 2.38 10.87
N LYS A 63 6.12 1.71 11.94
CA LYS A 63 6.10 2.24 13.31
C LYS A 63 6.86 3.55 13.43
N ALA A 64 8.09 3.61 12.91
CA ALA A 64 8.92 4.81 12.93
C ALA A 64 8.24 5.97 12.19
N MET A 65 7.73 5.75 10.98
CA MET A 65 7.07 6.78 10.19
C MET A 65 5.82 7.34 10.86
N LEU A 66 4.96 6.47 11.40
CA LEU A 66 3.74 6.88 12.11
C LEU A 66 4.06 7.72 13.35
N ARG A 67 5.13 7.39 14.09
CA ARG A 67 5.54 8.14 15.28
C ARG A 67 6.04 9.56 14.98
N THR A 68 6.40 9.89 13.74
CA THR A 68 6.74 11.27 13.34
C THR A 68 5.53 12.18 13.10
N MET A 69 4.31 11.62 13.03
CA MET A 69 3.13 12.38 12.63
C MET A 69 2.72 13.50 13.58
N PRO A 70 2.86 13.40 14.92
CA PRO A 70 2.60 14.53 15.81
C PRO A 70 3.40 15.78 15.44
N ASP A 71 4.67 15.60 15.05
CA ASP A 71 5.53 16.70 14.64
C ASP A 71 5.15 17.22 13.25
N LYS A 72 4.91 16.32 12.30
CA LYS A 72 4.46 16.71 10.95
C LYS A 72 3.16 17.49 10.97
N TRP A 73 2.26 17.23 11.92
CA TRP A 73 0.94 17.88 12.04
C TRP A 73 0.87 18.92 13.16
N ARG A 74 2.02 19.37 13.66
CA ARG A 74 2.10 20.39 14.70
C ARG A 74 1.33 21.65 14.32
N GLY A 75 0.51 22.14 15.25
CA GLY A 75 -0.30 23.36 15.06
C GLY A 75 -1.60 23.16 14.27
N VAL A 76 -1.88 21.97 13.73
CA VAL A 76 -3.16 21.70 13.05
C VAL A 76 -4.24 21.40 14.09
N PRO A 77 -5.31 22.22 14.19
CA PRO A 77 -6.36 22.01 15.17
C PRO A 77 -7.35 20.94 14.70
N TYR A 78 -8.09 20.37 15.66
CA TYR A 78 -9.26 19.56 15.33
C TYR A 78 -10.36 20.46 14.76
N ARG A 79 -10.97 20.03 13.64
CA ARG A 79 -12.19 20.64 13.08
C ARG A 79 -13.07 19.55 12.50
N PHE A 80 -14.31 19.43 13.01
CA PHE A 80 -15.27 18.48 12.46
C PHE A 80 -15.53 18.75 10.97
N GLY A 81 -15.46 17.71 10.13
CA GLY A 81 -15.57 17.83 8.68
C GLY A 81 -14.31 18.38 7.99
N GLY A 82 -13.31 18.85 8.75
CA GLY A 82 -12.08 19.41 8.21
C GLY A 82 -11.20 18.37 7.51
N THR A 83 -10.51 18.80 6.46
CA THR A 83 -9.65 17.95 5.60
C THR A 83 -8.28 18.56 5.31
N SER A 84 -7.88 19.61 6.03
CA SER A 84 -6.69 20.40 5.66
C SER A 84 -5.84 20.80 6.86
N ARG A 85 -4.69 21.42 6.58
CA ARG A 85 -3.78 21.99 7.60
C ARG A 85 -4.41 23.12 8.43
N ARG A 86 -5.50 23.74 7.97
CA ARG A 86 -6.27 24.74 8.75
C ARG A 86 -7.16 24.11 9.82
N GLY A 87 -7.37 22.80 9.72
CA GLY A 87 -8.05 21.97 10.70
C GLY A 87 -8.63 20.73 10.05
N ILE A 88 -8.60 19.63 10.81
CA ILE A 88 -8.87 18.29 10.31
C ILE A 88 -9.68 17.47 11.31
N ASP A 89 -10.51 16.55 10.85
CA ASP A 89 -11.18 15.58 11.71
C ASP A 89 -10.45 14.23 11.77
N CYS A 90 -10.95 13.33 12.62
CA CYS A 90 -10.32 12.03 12.85
C CYS A 90 -10.22 11.18 11.59
N SER A 91 -11.29 11.08 10.82
CA SER A 91 -11.32 10.25 9.61
C SER A 91 -10.51 10.84 8.46
N ALA A 92 -10.51 12.17 8.27
CA ALA A 92 -9.65 12.82 7.28
C ALA A 92 -8.17 12.72 7.65
N PHE A 93 -7.85 12.83 8.94
CA PHE A 93 -6.48 12.65 9.42
C PHE A 93 -5.98 11.24 9.12
N VAL A 94 -6.81 10.22 9.37
CA VAL A 94 -6.49 8.84 9.01
C VAL A 94 -6.31 8.68 7.50
N GLN A 95 -7.18 9.24 6.67
CA GLN A 95 -6.99 9.22 5.21
C GLN A 95 -5.61 9.75 4.82
N GLN A 96 -5.23 10.89 5.37
CA GLN A 96 -3.99 11.53 4.97
C GLN A 96 -2.77 10.76 5.43
N VAL A 97 -2.77 10.22 6.65
CA VAL A 97 -1.65 9.39 7.13
C VAL A 97 -1.56 8.06 6.37
N MET A 98 -2.69 7.42 6.05
CA MET A 98 -2.68 6.17 5.29
C MET A 98 -2.15 6.38 3.88
N GLN A 99 -2.51 7.49 3.23
CA GLN A 99 -1.95 7.87 1.93
C GLN A 99 -0.45 8.20 2.05
N ASP A 100 -0.06 9.06 3.00
CA ASP A 100 1.33 9.55 3.10
C ASP A 100 2.34 8.47 3.53
N VAL A 101 1.91 7.45 4.29
CA VAL A 101 2.80 6.40 4.81
C VAL A 101 2.74 5.13 3.97
N PHE A 102 1.54 4.72 3.56
CA PHE A 102 1.33 3.41 2.94
C PHE A 102 0.85 3.49 1.50
N ASP A 103 0.64 4.69 0.96
CA ASP A 103 0.05 4.91 -0.37
C ASP A 103 -1.33 4.25 -0.53
N VAL A 104 -2.10 4.19 0.57
CA VAL A 104 -3.42 3.55 0.61
C VAL A 104 -4.52 4.58 0.88
N SER A 105 -5.50 4.60 -0.02
CA SER A 105 -6.73 5.36 0.15
C SER A 105 -7.74 4.60 1.01
N VAL A 106 -8.38 5.31 1.95
CA VAL A 106 -9.47 4.79 2.78
C VAL A 106 -10.69 5.71 2.70
N PRO A 107 -11.91 5.26 3.06
CA PRO A 107 -13.11 6.10 3.00
C PRO A 107 -13.01 7.38 3.85
N ARG A 108 -13.72 8.44 3.44
CA ARG A 108 -13.66 9.77 4.11
C ARG A 108 -14.22 9.79 5.52
N ASN A 109 -15.21 8.95 5.81
CA ASN A 109 -15.91 8.97 7.10
C ASN A 109 -15.58 7.72 7.93
N THR A 110 -15.69 7.85 9.26
CA THR A 110 -15.41 6.76 10.20
C THR A 110 -16.26 5.52 9.95
N SER A 111 -17.49 5.67 9.46
CA SER A 111 -18.37 4.53 9.16
C SER A 111 -17.81 3.66 8.03
N GLY A 112 -17.37 4.27 6.93
CA GLY A 112 -16.73 3.58 5.82
C GLY A 112 -15.40 2.96 6.23
N GLN A 113 -14.57 3.69 6.98
CA GLN A 113 -13.32 3.15 7.53
C GLN A 113 -13.57 1.95 8.45
N SER A 114 -14.67 1.96 9.21
CA SER A 114 -15.06 0.85 10.09
C SER A 114 -15.48 -0.41 9.34
N GLY A 115 -15.74 -0.33 8.04
CA GLY A 115 -16.04 -1.46 7.15
C GLY A 115 -14.91 -1.79 6.16
N ALA A 116 -13.80 -1.05 6.19
CA ALA A 116 -12.67 -1.27 5.30
C ALA A 116 -11.77 -2.40 5.82
N GLY A 117 -11.14 -3.13 4.88
CA GLY A 117 -10.17 -4.18 5.20
C GLY A 117 -10.75 -5.33 6.04
N GLU A 118 -9.87 -6.03 6.74
CA GLU A 118 -10.23 -7.18 7.58
C GLU A 118 -10.35 -6.80 9.06
N ARG A 119 -11.17 -7.54 9.83
CA ARG A 119 -11.27 -7.33 11.28
C ARG A 119 -10.07 -7.97 11.97
N VAL A 120 -9.44 -7.24 12.89
CA VAL A 120 -8.30 -7.75 13.68
C VAL A 120 -8.64 -7.75 15.17
N SER A 121 -8.17 -8.78 15.87
CA SER A 121 -8.30 -8.87 17.33
C SER A 121 -7.26 -7.97 18.01
N LYS A 122 -7.57 -7.47 19.21
CA LYS A 122 -6.70 -6.51 19.92
C LYS A 122 -5.30 -7.07 20.19
N GLY A 123 -5.16 -8.38 20.39
CA GLY A 123 -3.86 -9.04 20.61
C GLY A 123 -3.04 -9.30 19.35
N GLN A 124 -3.56 -8.95 18.17
CA GLN A 124 -2.90 -9.16 16.88
C GLN A 124 -2.64 -7.83 16.14
N LEU A 125 -2.75 -6.71 16.84
CA LEU A 125 -2.57 -5.38 16.26
C LEU A 125 -1.15 -5.17 15.72
N GLN A 126 -1.07 -4.56 14.55
CA GLN A 126 0.18 -4.16 13.90
C GLN A 126 0.13 -2.67 13.54
N PRO A 127 1.28 -1.99 13.46
CA PRO A 127 1.34 -0.61 13.02
C PRO A 127 0.57 -0.41 11.72
N GLY A 128 -0.24 0.64 11.64
CA GLY A 128 -1.11 0.89 10.47
C GLY A 128 -2.53 0.35 10.60
N ASP A 129 -2.83 -0.54 11.55
CA ASP A 129 -4.20 -0.96 11.81
C ASP A 129 -5.06 0.23 12.28
N LEU A 130 -6.27 0.37 11.73
CA LEU A 130 -7.21 1.38 12.19
C LEU A 130 -7.85 0.94 13.50
N ILE A 131 -7.82 1.84 14.49
CA ILE A 131 -8.41 1.62 15.81
C ILE A 131 -9.68 2.45 15.92
N LEU A 132 -10.81 1.78 16.14
CA LEU A 132 -12.14 2.39 16.18
C LEU A 132 -12.67 2.42 17.62
N PHE A 133 -13.25 3.54 18.01
CA PHE A 133 -13.92 3.72 19.30
C PHE A 133 -15.35 4.21 19.12
N SER A 134 -16.23 3.83 20.05
CA SER A 134 -17.41 4.65 20.35
C SER A 134 -16.99 5.82 21.24
N SER A 135 -17.46 7.02 20.92
CA SER A 135 -17.03 8.25 21.59
C SER A 135 -18.18 9.22 21.76
N ARG A 136 -18.48 9.57 23.01
CA ARG A 136 -19.44 10.62 23.36
C ARG A 136 -18.93 12.04 23.07
N TYR A 137 -17.63 12.17 22.81
CA TYR A 137 -16.97 13.46 22.53
C TYR A 137 -16.88 13.78 21.04
N SER A 138 -17.42 12.89 20.19
CA SER A 138 -17.46 13.05 18.74
C SER A 138 -18.89 13.25 18.28
N SER A 139 -19.12 14.21 17.38
CA SER A 139 -20.44 14.50 16.82
C SER A 139 -21.05 13.30 16.07
N SER A 140 -20.23 12.37 15.58
CA SER A 140 -20.68 11.14 14.91
C SER A 140 -20.90 9.95 15.86
N GLY A 141 -20.65 10.12 17.16
CA GLY A 141 -20.62 9.06 18.16
C GLY A 141 -19.45 8.07 18.01
N ARG A 142 -18.54 8.32 17.05
CA ARG A 142 -17.45 7.42 16.67
C ARG A 142 -16.13 8.18 16.58
N HIS A 143 -15.04 7.49 16.84
CA HIS A 143 -13.68 8.02 16.71
C HIS A 143 -12.76 6.98 16.07
N VAL A 144 -11.71 7.45 15.40
CA VAL A 144 -10.73 6.60 14.72
C VAL A 144 -9.31 7.15 14.87
N GLY A 145 -8.35 6.25 14.94
CA GLY A 145 -6.93 6.53 14.80
C GLY A 145 -6.17 5.34 14.22
N ILE A 146 -4.84 5.38 14.24
CA ILE A 146 -3.96 4.38 13.64
C ILE A 146 -3.07 3.79 14.74
N TYR A 147 -3.01 2.46 14.85
CA TYR A 147 -2.12 1.79 15.78
C TYR A 147 -0.66 2.07 15.41
N VAL A 148 0.18 2.36 16.41
CA VAL A 148 1.61 2.67 16.19
C VAL A 148 2.55 1.68 16.88
N GLY A 149 2.03 0.56 17.40
CA GLY A 149 2.78 -0.36 18.23
C GLY A 149 2.70 0.00 19.72
N ASP A 150 3.27 -0.88 20.56
CA ASP A 150 3.43 -0.66 22.00
C ASP A 150 2.15 -0.31 22.76
N ASN A 151 1.02 -0.85 22.31
CA ASN A 151 -0.31 -0.54 22.86
C ASN A 151 -0.68 0.95 22.76
N GLU A 152 -0.17 1.63 21.74
CA GLU A 152 -0.44 3.04 21.47
C GLU A 152 -1.09 3.24 20.10
N PHE A 153 -1.81 4.35 19.97
CA PHE A 153 -2.40 4.76 18.70
C PHE A 153 -2.26 6.27 18.48
N LEU A 154 -2.07 6.63 17.21
CA LEU A 154 -1.98 7.98 16.69
C LEU A 154 -3.38 8.46 16.30
N HIS A 155 -3.76 9.65 16.74
CA HIS A 155 -5.02 10.27 16.35
C HIS A 155 -4.99 11.79 16.50
N ILE A 156 -5.95 12.48 15.89
CA ILE A 156 -6.28 13.85 16.29
C ILE A 156 -7.26 13.83 17.45
N SER A 157 -6.94 14.55 18.52
CA SER A 157 -7.77 14.67 19.72
C SER A 157 -8.62 15.93 19.65
N SER A 158 -9.94 15.80 19.75
CA SER A 158 -10.85 16.94 19.86
C SER A 158 -10.65 17.69 21.17
N THR A 159 -10.40 16.99 22.28
CA THR A 159 -10.22 17.59 23.61
C THR A 159 -8.87 18.29 23.77
N ARG A 160 -7.79 17.74 23.21
CA ARG A 160 -6.45 18.37 23.23
C ARG A 160 -6.21 19.29 22.04
N ASN A 161 -7.16 19.36 21.11
CA ASN A 161 -7.14 20.14 19.87
C ASN A 161 -5.87 19.99 19.03
N ARG A 162 -5.32 18.77 18.92
CA ARG A 162 -4.07 18.48 18.20
C ARG A 162 -3.89 16.99 17.91
N VAL A 163 -2.94 16.66 17.02
CA VAL A 163 -2.47 15.28 16.79
C VAL A 163 -1.62 14.80 17.97
N VAL A 164 -1.92 13.62 18.49
CA VAL A 164 -1.23 13.00 19.63
C VAL A 164 -1.13 11.49 19.45
N ILE A 165 -0.19 10.89 20.18
CA ILE A 165 -0.16 9.46 20.46
C ILE A 165 -0.70 9.24 21.87
N ALA A 166 -1.53 8.21 22.04
CA ALA A 166 -2.11 7.85 23.33
C ALA A 166 -2.08 6.33 23.54
N ASN A 167 -2.00 5.92 24.80
CA ASN A 167 -2.16 4.52 25.19
C ASN A 167 -3.61 4.06 24.94
N LEU A 168 -3.76 2.90 24.30
CA LEU A 168 -5.03 2.33 23.86
C LEU A 168 -5.93 1.94 25.05
N ASP A 169 -5.36 1.37 26.10
CA ASP A 169 -6.13 0.92 27.27
C ASP A 169 -6.62 2.10 28.10
N SER A 170 -5.72 3.03 28.46
CA SER A 170 -6.11 4.22 29.21
C SER A 170 -7.15 5.06 28.44
N TYR A 171 -6.97 5.22 27.12
CA TYR A 171 -7.92 5.95 26.29
C TYR A 171 -9.27 5.22 26.16
N GLY A 172 -9.25 3.93 25.84
CA GLY A 172 -10.46 3.12 25.66
C GLY A 172 -11.25 2.88 26.95
N ASN A 173 -10.62 2.99 28.12
CA ASN A 173 -11.27 2.84 29.42
C ASN A 173 -11.75 4.19 30.00
N SER A 174 -11.34 5.31 29.43
CA SER A 174 -11.80 6.64 29.86
C SER A 174 -13.33 6.80 29.76
N PRO A 175 -13.96 7.59 30.64
CA PRO A 175 -15.41 7.81 30.59
C PRO A 175 -15.89 8.24 29.19
N GLY A 176 -16.97 7.65 28.69
CA GLY A 176 -17.54 8.01 27.39
C GLY A 176 -16.77 7.55 26.15
N LEU A 177 -15.67 6.81 26.32
CA LEU A 177 -14.90 6.18 25.25
C LEU A 177 -14.92 4.66 25.43
N ARG A 178 -15.09 3.88 24.36
CA ARG A 178 -14.92 2.42 24.40
C ARG A 178 -14.30 1.93 23.11
N PHE A 179 -13.31 1.04 23.21
CA PHE A 179 -12.79 0.33 22.04
C PHE A 179 -13.93 -0.47 21.38
N SER A 180 -14.08 -0.32 20.07
CA SER A 180 -15.13 -0.98 19.30
C SER A 180 -14.59 -2.12 18.44
N GLN A 181 -13.56 -1.82 17.64
CA GLN A 181 -12.97 -2.78 16.70
C GLN A 181 -11.63 -2.26 16.16
N ALA A 182 -10.88 -3.15 15.52
CA ALA A 182 -9.72 -2.79 14.71
C ALA A 182 -9.85 -3.33 13.29
N ARG A 183 -9.28 -2.60 12.33
CA ARG A 183 -9.28 -2.94 10.90
C ARG A 183 -7.88 -2.93 10.31
N ARG A 184 -7.50 -3.99 9.61
CA ARG A 184 -6.24 -4.05 8.86
C ARG A 184 -6.50 -3.83 7.39
N ILE A 185 -5.75 -2.89 6.81
CA ILE A 185 -5.86 -2.48 5.41
C ILE A 185 -4.53 -2.69 4.68
N VAL A 186 -3.41 -2.60 5.41
CA VAL A 186 -2.06 -2.73 4.89
C VAL A 186 -1.45 -4.05 5.32
N LYS A 187 -0.69 -4.68 4.43
CA LYS A 187 0.15 -5.85 4.75
C LYS A 187 1.59 -5.37 4.92
N LEU A 188 2.16 -5.62 6.10
CA LEU A 188 3.54 -5.29 6.41
C LEU A 188 4.39 -6.55 6.46
N ASP A 189 5.67 -6.40 6.13
CA ASP A 189 6.64 -7.47 6.28
C ASP A 189 7.13 -7.52 7.72
N ALA A 190 7.36 -8.74 8.22
CA ALA A 190 8.10 -8.92 9.46
C ALA A 190 9.48 -8.28 9.30
N ASP A 191 9.99 -7.70 10.39
CA ASP A 191 11.36 -7.22 10.40
C ASP A 191 12.29 -8.43 10.20
N GLU A 192 13.08 -8.42 9.13
CA GLU A 192 14.10 -9.43 8.92
C GLU A 192 15.03 -9.43 10.14
N PRO A 193 15.37 -10.58 10.73
CA PRO A 193 16.34 -10.63 11.81
C PRO A 193 17.62 -10.00 11.27
N SER A 194 18.09 -8.94 11.94
CA SER A 194 19.39 -8.35 11.62
C SER A 194 20.40 -9.49 11.62
N PHE A 195 21.02 -9.75 10.47
CA PHE A 195 22.11 -10.71 10.36
C PHE A 195 23.22 -10.19 11.27
N GLU A 196 23.26 -10.68 12.51
CA GLU A 196 24.39 -10.44 13.40
C GLU A 196 25.60 -11.02 12.66
N LEU A 197 26.46 -10.14 12.14
CA LEU A 197 27.75 -10.56 11.63
C LEU A 197 28.38 -11.37 12.76
N PRO A 198 28.77 -12.65 12.55
CA PRO A 198 29.43 -13.41 13.58
C PRO A 198 30.61 -12.57 14.03
N ALA A 199 30.64 -12.25 15.33
CA ALA A 199 31.69 -11.44 15.94
C ALA A 199 33.03 -11.94 15.39
N GLU A 200 33.80 -11.04 14.77
CA GLU A 200 35.13 -11.33 14.27
C GLU A 200 35.85 -12.17 15.32
N THR A 201 36.09 -13.44 15.00
CA THR A 201 36.94 -14.27 15.83
C THR A 201 38.31 -13.64 15.75
N ASN A 202 38.71 -12.99 16.84
CA ASN A 202 40.01 -12.36 17.07
C ASN A 202 41.14 -13.03 16.26
N PRO A 203 41.76 -12.34 15.29
CA PRO A 203 42.79 -12.93 14.43
C PRO A 203 44.13 -13.24 15.14
N LEU A 204 44.23 -13.04 16.48
CA LEU A 204 45.46 -13.28 17.24
C LEU A 204 45.54 -14.63 17.97
N ALA A 205 44.57 -15.54 17.82
CA ALA A 205 44.72 -16.90 18.31
C ALA A 205 45.39 -17.79 17.24
N ILE A 206 46.71 -17.69 17.09
CA ILE A 206 47.49 -18.71 16.37
C ILE A 206 47.50 -19.97 17.24
N PRO A 207 46.88 -21.11 16.84
CA PRO A 207 47.14 -22.35 17.53
C PRO A 207 48.59 -22.74 17.25
N MET A 208 49.42 -22.82 18.28
CA MET A 208 50.71 -23.50 18.22
C MET A 208 50.46 -24.96 17.82
N ILE A 209 50.60 -25.27 16.54
CA ILE A 209 50.60 -26.64 16.06
C ILE A 209 51.91 -27.26 16.52
N ALA A 210 51.85 -28.06 17.58
CA ALA A 210 52.96 -28.92 17.97
C ALA A 210 53.22 -29.91 16.82
N THR A 211 54.35 -29.73 16.13
CA THR A 211 54.80 -30.64 15.08
C THR A 211 55.17 -31.99 15.70
N LYS A 212 54.31 -32.99 15.54
CA LYS A 212 54.66 -34.39 15.79
C LYS A 212 55.38 -34.92 14.54
N THR A 213 56.69 -35.06 14.67
CA THR A 213 57.59 -35.73 13.71
C THR A 213 57.00 -37.08 13.28
N MET A 214 56.66 -37.24 12.00
CA MET A 214 56.33 -38.54 11.42
C MET A 214 57.58 -39.18 10.85
N GLN A 215 57.99 -40.26 11.51
CA GLN A 215 59.05 -41.17 11.11
C GLN A 215 58.53 -42.04 9.96
N ARG A 216 59.26 -42.03 8.84
CA ARG A 216 58.88 -42.72 7.60
C ARG A 216 59.19 -44.21 7.74
N VAL A 217 58.16 -45.04 7.90
CA VAL A 217 58.25 -46.50 7.78
C VAL A 217 58.15 -46.86 6.30
N VAL A 218 59.24 -47.33 5.71
CA VAL A 218 59.24 -48.02 4.40
C VAL A 218 59.43 -49.50 4.71
N LEU A 219 58.38 -50.28 4.44
CA LEU A 219 58.38 -51.73 4.54
C LEU A 219 58.92 -52.38 3.27
N ALA A 220 59.54 -53.54 3.49
CA ALA A 220 60.35 -54.33 2.61
C ALA A 220 59.66 -54.81 1.32
N GLY A 221 60.49 -55.01 0.29
CA GLY A 221 60.23 -55.90 -0.84
C GLY A 221 61.49 -56.75 -1.09
N SER A 222 61.48 -57.98 -0.59
CA SER A 222 62.45 -59.03 -0.92
C SER A 222 62.14 -59.62 -2.28
N ILE A 223 63.14 -59.78 -3.16
CA ILE A 223 63.17 -60.85 -4.15
C ILE A 223 64.62 -61.32 -4.31
N ALA A 224 64.83 -62.60 -4.06
CA ALA A 224 66.07 -63.33 -4.32
C ALA A 224 66.10 -63.81 -5.78
N PHE A 225 67.26 -63.74 -6.43
CA PHE A 225 68.06 -64.86 -6.97
C PHE A 225 69.40 -64.30 -7.47
#